data_AF-A0A379E370-F1
#
_entry.id   AF-A0A379E370-F1
#
_cell.length_a   1.000
_cell.length_b   1.000
_cell.length_c   1.000
_cell.angle_alpha   90.00
_cell.angle_beta   90.00
_cell.angle_gamma   90.00
#
_symmetry.space_group_name_H-M   'P 1'
#
loop_
_entity.id
_entity.type
_entity.pdbx_description
1 polymer ?
#
loop_
_entity_poly.entity_id
_entity_poly.type
_entity_poly.pdbx_seq_one_letter_code
_entity_poly.pdbx_strand_id
1 'polypeptide(L)' 'MREMEIKDRTAKKYIAYMKEQRILAQDTNGNYQKGELCRT' A
#
# COMPACT_ATOMS: atom_id res chain seq x y z
N MET A 1 -13.75 1.21 4.92
CA MET A 1 -12.75 2.30 4.77
C MET A 1 -13.17 3.11 3.55
N ARG A 2 -13.28 4.44 3.68
CA ARG A 2 -13.78 5.32 2.61
C ARG A 2 -12.98 5.12 1.32
N GLU A 3 -13.69 4.77 0.25
CA GLU A 3 -13.17 4.62 -1.09
C GLU A 3 -12.51 5.93 -1.52
N MET A 4 -11.19 5.97 -1.50
CA MET A 4 -10.41 7.02 -2.13
C MET A 4 -10.63 6.81 -3.63
N GLU A 5 -11.33 7.73 -4.31
CA GLU A 5 -11.47 7.78 -5.78
C GLU A 5 -10.12 8.08 -6.47
N ILE A 6 -9.07 7.36 -6.09
CA ILE A 6 -7.83 7.31 -6.82
C ILE A 6 -8.05 6.32 -7.96
N LYS A 7 -8.22 6.85 -9.18
CA LYS A 7 -8.26 6.06 -10.42
C LYS A 7 -7.29 4.89 -10.30
N ASP A 8 -7.78 3.67 -10.54
CA ASP A 8 -7.11 2.39 -10.26
C ASP A 8 -5.62 2.35 -10.67
N ARG A 9 -5.29 3.03 -11.78
CA ARG A 9 -3.91 3.22 -12.29
C ARG A 9 -3.00 4.04 -11.38
N THR A 10 -3.52 5.11 -10.78
CA THR A 10 -2.78 5.98 -9.85
C THR A 10 -2.62 5.25 -8.51
N ALA A 11 -3.65 4.55 -8.03
CA ALA A 11 -3.59 3.79 -6.79
C ALA A 11 -2.51 2.70 -6.86
N LYS A 12 -2.45 1.96 -7.97
CA LYS A 12 -1.42 0.94 -8.23
C LYS A 12 0.00 1.51 -8.17
N LYS A 13 0.23 2.71 -8.72
CA LYS A 13 1.54 3.38 -8.65
C LYS A 13 1.92 3.74 -7.21
N TYR A 14 1.00 4.31 -6.45
CA TYR A 14 1.24 4.66 -5.04
C TYR A 14 1.47 3.42 -4.18
N ILE A 15 0.71 2.35 -4.39
CA ILE A 15 0.91 1.07 -3.68
C ILE A 15 2.28 0.48 -4.02
N ALA A 16 2.68 0.44 -5.30
CA ALA A 16 3.99 -0.06 -5.71
C ALA A 16 5.13 0.74 -5.06
N TYR A 17 5.01 2.07 -5.06
CA TYR A 17 5.96 2.96 -4.40
C TYR A 17 6.05 2.72 -2.88
N MET A 18 4.91 2.63 -2.19
CA MET A 18 4.86 2.35 -0.76
C MET A 18 5.40 0.95 -0.40
N LYS A 19 5.25 -0.04 -1.29
CA LYS A 19 5.89 -1.36 -1.15
C LYS A 19 7.40 -1.29 -1.30
N GLU A 20 7.89 -0.56 -2.31
CA GLU A 20 9.33 -0.37 -2.54
C GLU A 20 10.01 0.30 -1.33
N GLN A 21 9.32 1.27 -0.73
CA GLN A 21 9.77 1.93 0.51
C GLN A 21 9.52 1.12 1.78
N ARG A 22 9.04 -0.13 1.70
CA ARG A 22 8.69 -0.97 2.86
C ARG A 22 7.77 -0.28 3.87
N ILE A 23 6.95 0.67 3.42
CA ILE A 23 5.89 1.31 4.21
C ILE A 23 4.65 0.43 4.20
N LEU A 24 4.42 -0.30 3.11
CA LEU A 24 3.38 -1.33 2.99
C LEU A 24 4.01 -2.70 2.73
N ALA A 25 3.56 -3.70 3.45
CA ALA A 25 3.81 -5.11 3.19
C ALA A 25 2.51 -5.79 2.72
N GLN A 26 2.63 -6.87 1.98
CA GLN A 26 1.49 -7.67 1.53
C GLN A 26 1.53 -9.02 2.23
N ASP A 27 0.43 -9.44 2.83
CA ASP A 27 0.34 -10.79 3.41
C ASP A 27 -0.02 -11.85 2.39
N THR A 28 0.01 -13.11 2.83
CA THR A 28 -0.29 -14.29 2.01
C THR A 28 -1.71 -14.32 1.45
N ASN A 29 -2.66 -13.59 2.04
CA ASN A 29 -4.03 -13.44 1.54
C ASN A 29 -4.19 -12.23 0.59
N GLY A 30 -3.09 -11.53 0.29
CA GLY A 30 -3.08 -10.41 -0.64
C GLY A 30 -3.52 -9.07 -0.06
N ASN A 31 -3.81 -8.97 1.25
CA ASN A 31 -4.12 -7.69 1.89
C ASN A 31 -2.86 -6.88 2.19
N TYR A 32 -3.02 -5.56 2.31
CA TYR A 32 -1.92 -4.66 2.65
C TYR A 32 -1.88 -4.38 4.15
N GLN A 33 -0.69 -4.48 4.72
CA GLN A 33 -0.39 -4.21 6.12
C GLN A 33 0.78 -3.23 6.24
N LYS A 34 0.94 -2.62 7.42
CA LYS A 34 2.06 -1.70 7.67
C LYS A 34 3.38 -2.46 7.56
N GLY A 35 4.28 -1.93 6.75
CA GLY A 35 5.65 -2.42 6.63
C GLY A 35 6.57 -1.84 7.69
N GLU A 36 7.80 -2.36 7.74
CA GLU A 36 8.80 -2.09 8.78
C GLU A 36 9.19 -0.59 8.90
N LEU A 37 9.10 0.16 7.80
CA LEU A 37 9.43 1.59 7.77
C LEU A 37 8.25 2.49 8.12
N CYS A 38 7.05 1.93 8.30
CA CYS A 38 5.90 2.66 8.83
C CYS A 38 5.98 2.72 10.37
N ARG A 39 6.95 3.48 10.90
CA ARG A 39 7.02 3.85 12.31
C ARG A 39 6.17 5.10 12.55
N THR A 40 5.27 5.01 13.54
CA THR A 40 4.37 6.09 13.97
C THR A 40 5.14 7.30 14.46
#